data_AF-A0A285JJL5-F1
#
_entry.id   AF-A0A285JJL5-F1
#
_cell.length_a   1.000
_cell.length_b   1.000
_cell.length_c   1.000
_cell.angle_alpha   90.00
_cell.angle_beta   90.00
_cell.angle_gamma   90.00
#
_symmetry.space_group_name_H-M   'P 1'
#
loop_
_entity.id
_entity.type
_entity.pdbx_description
1 polymer ?
#
loop_
_entity_poly.entity_id
_entity_poly.type
_entity_poly.pdbx_seq_one_letter_code
_entity_poly.pdbx_strand_id
1 'polypeptide(L)'
;MVKWCRIFIWFCCLLPAHSYAQQAGIAAGTVLEVPLADLRPTQSVIAHEQVNYKLAVYRGNRQQLFADLCKNAGWGRQVSFNIHSVPNQPDSYRCSNAGNKARNIKQLKTVVVGADNQLYLTDGHHTFSAFYDMPEGGPELKVTVVVQARLESAEPTAFWQQMVQQGNAWLYDASGSQIGYQQLPANLGRVHLQNDPYRAALYFLRDGVWAKPKPAIPFVEFYWAQYLRPQSELQFPGYYSAAEYLQWLERIHSHLLHLNKDSSIFGDFTAEQLGWRGKTDYARLSQLLCQRKPEGESPGPLGIALSQRGMPLHCDKRQYLDRAKLATGLAQLPAPVNADGSVNVLIEIAAGSNAKWQQDKAAPLQLEWERQRGKLRQIHYLAYPANYGIVTNTLLAKEQGGDGDPLDVLVLGQALPQGTVQQVRLVAVMRMLDNGEQDDKLLAVPLTGIFSDVTDLAELQRQFPGVTEQLQYWFEHYKGAAGDISVQRIDGAAAAMALLKASQL
;
A
#
# COMPACT_ATOMS: atom_id res chain seq x y z
N MET A 1 -63.42 0.96 -38.71
CA MET A 1 -62.22 1.24 -39.53
C MET A 1 -60.99 0.97 -38.68
N VAL A 2 -60.36 -0.21 -38.82
CA VAL A 2 -59.11 -0.55 -38.12
C VAL A 2 -58.04 -0.75 -39.19
N LYS A 3 -57.11 0.21 -39.31
CA LYS A 3 -55.96 0.13 -40.22
C LYS A 3 -54.84 -0.60 -39.49
N TRP A 4 -54.44 -1.74 -40.04
CA TRP A 4 -53.24 -2.47 -39.64
C TRP A 4 -52.00 -1.77 -40.23
N CYS A 5 -51.08 -1.37 -39.36
CA CYS A 5 -49.76 -0.87 -39.74
C CYS A 5 -48.78 -2.06 -39.77
N ARG A 6 -48.26 -2.43 -40.94
CA ARG A 6 -47.21 -3.45 -41.09
C ARG A 6 -45.86 -2.78 -40.90
N ILE A 7 -45.20 -3.07 -39.78
CA ILE A 7 -43.80 -2.72 -39.54
C ILE A 7 -42.94 -3.76 -40.25
N PHE A 8 -42.18 -3.33 -41.26
CA PHE A 8 -41.09 -4.12 -41.85
C PHE A 8 -39.89 -4.05 -40.91
N ILE A 9 -39.58 -5.16 -40.25
CA ILE A 9 -38.32 -5.34 -39.52
C ILE A 9 -37.26 -5.73 -40.55
N TRP A 10 -36.34 -4.80 -40.82
CA TRP A 10 -35.14 -5.07 -41.59
C TRP A 10 -34.21 -5.91 -40.71
N PHE A 11 -34.06 -7.20 -41.02
CA PHE A 11 -33.00 -8.03 -40.46
C PHE A 11 -31.66 -7.51 -41.02
N CYS A 12 -31.02 -6.62 -40.28
CA CYS A 12 -29.63 -6.27 -40.50
C CYS A 12 -28.80 -7.47 -40.06
N CYS A 13 -28.38 -8.32 -40.99
CA CYS A 13 -27.36 -9.34 -40.75
C CYS A 13 -26.08 -8.65 -40.28
N LEU A 14 -25.86 -8.67 -38.97
CA LEU A 14 -24.56 -8.41 -38.36
C LEU A 14 -23.61 -9.50 -38.85
N LEU A 15 -22.79 -9.18 -39.85
CA LEU A 15 -21.59 -9.95 -40.13
C LEU A 15 -20.71 -9.88 -38.87
N PRO A 16 -20.24 -11.01 -38.31
CA PRO A 16 -19.32 -10.96 -37.20
C PRO A 16 -18.04 -10.24 -37.62
N ALA A 17 -17.49 -9.47 -36.68
CA ALA A 17 -16.19 -8.80 -36.79
C ALA A 17 -15.13 -9.78 -37.34
N HIS A 18 -14.20 -9.23 -38.13
CA HIS A 18 -13.18 -9.99 -38.85
C HIS A 18 -12.38 -10.88 -37.88
N SER A 19 -12.76 -12.15 -37.79
CA SER A 19 -12.05 -13.11 -36.97
C SER A 19 -10.71 -13.40 -37.64
N TYR A 20 -9.61 -13.08 -36.96
CA TYR A 20 -8.27 -13.61 -37.28
C TYR A 20 -8.22 -15.14 -37.31
N ALA A 21 -9.29 -15.81 -36.87
CA ALA A 21 -9.50 -17.25 -36.76
C ALA A 21 -9.37 -18.07 -38.07
N GLN A 22 -9.09 -17.45 -39.21
CA GLN A 22 -8.93 -18.16 -40.50
C GLN A 22 -7.61 -17.94 -41.23
N GLN A 23 -6.66 -17.17 -40.69
CA GLN A 23 -5.35 -17.01 -41.34
C GLN A 23 -4.45 -18.22 -41.07
N ALA A 24 -4.46 -19.20 -41.99
CA ALA A 24 -3.43 -20.21 -42.08
C ALA A 24 -2.06 -19.52 -42.24
N GLY A 25 -1.10 -19.79 -41.34
CA GLY A 25 0.27 -19.27 -41.43
C GLY A 25 0.75 -18.33 -40.31
N ILE A 26 -0.01 -18.16 -39.23
CA ILE A 26 0.48 -17.41 -38.05
C ILE A 26 1.51 -18.27 -37.29
N ALA A 27 2.80 -17.90 -37.40
CA ALA A 27 3.93 -18.61 -36.81
C ALA A 27 4.63 -17.77 -35.72
N ALA A 28 5.56 -18.38 -34.99
CA ALA A 28 6.40 -17.65 -34.05
C ALA A 28 7.17 -16.51 -34.76
N GLY A 29 7.20 -15.33 -34.15
CA GLY A 29 7.79 -14.11 -34.72
C GLY A 29 6.84 -13.29 -35.58
N THR A 30 5.66 -13.82 -35.96
CA THR A 30 4.65 -13.04 -36.68
C THR A 30 4.18 -11.86 -35.82
N VAL A 31 4.18 -10.67 -36.40
CA VAL A 31 3.68 -9.44 -35.75
C VAL A 31 2.25 -9.19 -36.22
N LEU A 32 1.34 -9.03 -35.27
CA LEU A 32 -0.09 -8.85 -35.53
C LEU A 32 -0.56 -7.50 -34.98
N GLU A 33 -1.52 -6.87 -35.66
CA GLU A 33 -2.25 -5.71 -35.15
C GLU A 33 -3.70 -6.10 -34.92
N VAL A 34 -4.13 -6.16 -33.66
CA VAL A 34 -5.40 -6.77 -33.27
C VAL A 34 -6.17 -5.84 -32.33
N PRO A 35 -7.51 -5.82 -32.37
CA PRO A 35 -8.29 -5.15 -31.34
C PRO A 35 -8.05 -5.83 -29.98
N LEU A 36 -8.13 -5.06 -28.89
CA LEU A 36 -7.96 -5.58 -27.54
C LEU A 36 -8.96 -6.71 -27.20
N ALA A 37 -10.16 -6.71 -27.78
CA ALA A 37 -11.17 -7.75 -27.60
C ALA A 37 -10.77 -9.14 -28.11
N ASP A 38 -9.81 -9.21 -29.04
CA ASP A 38 -9.32 -10.48 -29.60
C ASP A 38 -8.26 -11.15 -28.70
N LEU A 39 -7.76 -10.44 -27.68
CA LEU A 39 -6.74 -10.93 -26.77
C LEU A 39 -7.37 -11.59 -25.54
N ARG A 40 -7.05 -12.88 -25.34
CA ARG A 40 -7.49 -13.67 -24.18
C ARG A 40 -6.47 -13.58 -23.04
N PRO A 41 -6.82 -13.04 -21.88
CA PRO A 41 -5.95 -13.05 -20.70
C PRO A 41 -5.58 -14.46 -20.26
N THR A 42 -4.30 -14.70 -20.02
CA THR A 42 -3.77 -15.95 -19.44
C THR A 42 -3.59 -15.92 -17.92
N GLN A 43 -4.12 -14.87 -17.27
CA GLN A 43 -4.13 -14.71 -15.82
C GLN A 43 -5.46 -14.06 -15.40
N SER A 44 -5.95 -14.36 -14.20
CA SER A 44 -7.22 -13.79 -13.71
C SER A 44 -7.05 -12.47 -12.94
N VAL A 45 -5.83 -12.14 -12.54
CA VAL A 45 -5.51 -11.02 -11.65
C VAL A 45 -4.60 -9.99 -12.30
N ILE A 46 -4.76 -8.71 -11.94
CA ILE A 46 -3.78 -7.64 -12.19
C ILE A 46 -3.66 -6.76 -10.94
N ALA A 47 -2.56 -6.00 -10.88
CA ALA A 47 -2.41 -4.95 -9.88
C ALA A 47 -3.16 -3.69 -10.36
N HIS A 48 -4.32 -3.40 -9.78
CA HIS A 48 -5.12 -2.25 -10.20
C HIS A 48 -4.36 -0.94 -10.00
N GLU A 49 -3.54 -0.81 -8.94
CA GLU A 49 -2.75 0.42 -8.71
C GLU A 49 -1.79 0.76 -9.84
N GLN A 50 -1.15 -0.26 -10.42
CA GLN A 50 -0.26 -0.06 -11.56
C GLN A 50 -1.02 0.46 -12.78
N VAL A 51 -2.28 0.04 -12.97
CA VAL A 51 -3.16 0.53 -14.03
C VAL A 51 -3.70 1.93 -13.69
N ASN A 52 -4.19 2.14 -12.47
CA ASN A 52 -4.72 3.42 -11.99
C ASN A 52 -3.69 4.55 -12.14
N TYR A 53 -2.44 4.28 -11.75
CA TYR A 53 -1.31 5.19 -11.98
C TYR A 53 -1.22 5.62 -13.46
N LYS A 54 -1.27 4.66 -14.38
CA LYS A 54 -1.19 4.93 -15.82
C LYS A 54 -2.38 5.72 -16.33
N LEU A 55 -3.59 5.36 -15.92
CA LEU A 55 -4.80 6.07 -16.30
C LEU A 55 -4.80 7.53 -15.85
N ALA A 56 -4.36 7.79 -14.62
CA ALA A 56 -4.22 9.15 -14.11
C ALA A 56 -3.24 9.99 -14.94
N VAL A 57 -2.09 9.40 -15.27
CA VAL A 57 -1.10 10.03 -16.15
C VAL A 57 -1.69 10.34 -17.51
N TYR A 58 -2.44 9.42 -18.12
CA TYR A 58 -3.03 9.61 -19.44
C TYR A 58 -4.09 10.74 -19.47
N ARG A 59 -4.85 10.92 -18.39
CA ARG A 59 -5.82 12.03 -18.28
C ARG A 59 -5.14 13.41 -18.26
N GLY A 60 -3.99 13.52 -17.60
CA GLY A 60 -3.26 14.79 -17.48
C GLY A 60 -2.17 15.01 -18.53
N ASN A 61 -1.77 13.98 -19.29
CA ASN A 61 -0.61 14.02 -20.18
C ASN A 61 -0.85 13.22 -21.46
N ARG A 62 -1.49 13.86 -22.45
CA ARG A 62 -1.76 13.27 -23.78
C ARG A 62 -0.47 12.92 -24.53
N GLN A 63 0.60 13.69 -24.38
CA GLN A 63 1.91 13.37 -24.96
C GLN A 63 2.40 12.01 -24.49
N GLN A 64 2.28 11.72 -23.18
CA GLN A 64 2.70 10.44 -22.63
C GLN A 64 1.77 9.28 -23.05
N LEU A 65 0.46 9.54 -23.18
CA LEU A 65 -0.52 8.58 -23.69
C LEU A 65 -0.11 8.10 -25.10
N PHE A 66 -0.03 9.01 -26.06
CA PHE A 66 0.31 8.66 -27.44
C PHE A 66 1.74 8.11 -27.59
N ALA A 67 2.69 8.60 -26.77
CA ALA A 67 4.03 8.04 -26.74
C ALA A 67 4.07 6.59 -26.23
N ASP A 68 3.23 6.21 -25.27
CA ASP A 68 3.11 4.84 -24.79
C ASP A 68 2.44 3.94 -25.86
N LEU A 69 1.43 4.43 -26.60
CA LEU A 69 0.86 3.69 -27.74
C LEU A 69 1.94 3.38 -28.80
N CYS A 70 2.68 4.39 -29.24
CA CYS A 70 3.76 4.22 -30.22
C CYS A 70 4.87 3.29 -29.72
N LYS A 71 5.22 3.37 -28.44
CA LYS A 71 6.24 2.51 -27.84
C LYS A 71 5.80 1.05 -27.87
N ASN A 72 4.57 0.77 -27.46
CA ASN A 72 4.05 -0.60 -27.41
C ASN A 72 3.69 -1.14 -28.80
N ALA A 73 3.58 -0.28 -29.82
CA ALA A 73 3.58 -0.67 -31.23
C ALA A 73 4.99 -0.90 -31.81
N GLY A 74 6.05 -0.77 -31.00
CA GLY A 74 7.44 -1.00 -31.39
C GLY A 74 8.09 0.15 -32.16
N TRP A 75 7.49 1.35 -32.14
CA TRP A 75 7.97 2.54 -32.86
C TRP A 75 8.73 3.55 -31.97
N GLY A 76 8.92 3.24 -30.70
CA GLY A 76 9.50 4.17 -29.72
C GLY A 76 8.52 5.26 -29.29
N ARG A 77 9.01 6.31 -28.63
CA ARG A 77 8.17 7.29 -27.91
C ARG A 77 7.91 8.60 -28.67
N GLN A 78 8.52 8.79 -29.84
CA GLN A 78 8.33 9.99 -30.64
C GLN A 78 7.00 9.90 -31.39
N VAL A 79 6.15 10.90 -31.18
CA VAL A 79 4.79 10.93 -31.70
C VAL A 79 4.38 12.36 -32.05
N SER A 80 3.61 12.50 -33.14
CA SER A 80 2.92 13.72 -33.54
C SER A 80 1.42 13.51 -33.37
N PHE A 81 0.74 14.46 -32.72
CA PHE A 81 -0.70 14.45 -32.48
C PHE A 81 -1.18 15.90 -32.30
N ASN A 82 -2.49 16.12 -32.36
CA ASN A 82 -3.12 17.41 -32.11
C ASN A 82 -4.31 17.27 -31.14
N ILE A 83 -5.05 18.36 -30.94
CA ILE A 83 -6.19 18.40 -30.01
C ILE A 83 -7.35 17.47 -30.42
N HIS A 84 -7.45 17.12 -31.71
CA HIS A 84 -8.47 16.21 -32.26
C HIS A 84 -8.00 14.77 -32.37
N SER A 85 -6.76 14.46 -31.99
CA SER A 85 -6.27 13.08 -32.01
C SER A 85 -7.04 12.21 -31.01
N VAL A 86 -7.35 10.98 -31.39
CA VAL A 86 -8.11 10.03 -30.57
C VAL A 86 -7.36 8.69 -30.57
N PRO A 87 -7.05 8.09 -29.42
CA PRO A 87 -6.32 6.82 -29.32
C PRO A 87 -6.86 5.68 -30.19
N ASN A 88 -8.18 5.50 -30.23
CA ASN A 88 -8.83 4.46 -31.05
C ASN A 88 -9.00 4.82 -32.53
N GLN A 89 -8.48 5.96 -32.98
CA GLN A 89 -8.40 6.36 -34.39
C GLN A 89 -6.93 6.45 -34.80
N PRO A 90 -6.33 5.37 -35.34
CA PRO A 90 -4.89 5.32 -35.64
C PRO A 90 -4.40 6.45 -36.56
N ASP A 91 -5.23 6.89 -37.51
CA ASP A 91 -4.86 7.96 -38.46
C ASP A 91 -4.85 9.35 -37.83
N SER A 92 -5.37 9.49 -36.62
CA SER A 92 -5.47 10.78 -35.92
C SER A 92 -4.14 11.20 -35.26
N TYR A 93 -3.16 10.30 -35.16
CA TYR A 93 -1.82 10.56 -34.64
C TYR A 93 -0.76 9.76 -35.41
N ARG A 94 0.51 10.14 -35.34
CA ARG A 94 1.59 9.46 -36.07
C ARG A 94 2.79 9.19 -35.18
N CYS A 95 3.16 7.91 -35.08
CA CYS A 95 4.44 7.51 -34.50
C CYS A 95 5.58 7.88 -35.46
N SER A 96 6.50 8.75 -35.06
CA SER A 96 7.47 9.37 -35.97
C SER A 96 8.40 8.36 -36.67
N ASN A 97 8.69 7.22 -36.03
CA ASN A 97 9.54 6.18 -36.61
C ASN A 97 8.77 5.18 -37.48
N ALA A 98 7.43 5.20 -37.49
CA ALA A 98 6.64 4.30 -38.32
C ALA A 98 6.88 4.60 -39.81
N GLY A 99 7.27 3.59 -40.58
CA GLY A 99 7.68 3.70 -41.98
C GLY A 99 9.10 4.22 -42.21
N ASN A 100 9.77 4.73 -41.16
CA ASN A 100 11.11 5.32 -41.26
C ASN A 100 12.21 4.44 -40.62
N LYS A 101 11.85 3.56 -39.69
CA LYS A 101 12.76 2.62 -39.02
C LYS A 101 12.16 1.23 -38.92
N ALA A 102 12.99 0.22 -38.75
CA ALA A 102 12.53 -1.12 -38.41
C ALA A 102 11.80 -1.13 -37.06
N ARG A 103 10.70 -1.88 -36.97
CA ARG A 103 9.92 -2.05 -35.73
C ARG A 103 10.75 -2.79 -34.69
N ASN A 104 10.77 -2.30 -33.46
CA ASN A 104 11.46 -2.99 -32.36
C ASN A 104 10.59 -4.11 -31.78
N ILE A 105 10.71 -5.31 -32.36
CA ILE A 105 9.90 -6.48 -31.99
C ILE A 105 10.09 -6.85 -30.50
N LYS A 106 11.27 -6.63 -29.91
CA LYS A 106 11.54 -6.93 -28.50
C LYS A 106 10.73 -6.09 -27.50
N GLN A 107 10.11 -5.00 -27.96
CA GLN A 107 9.23 -4.16 -27.13
C GLN A 107 7.77 -4.59 -27.20
N LEU A 108 7.40 -5.41 -28.19
CA LEU A 108 6.03 -5.86 -28.39
C LEU A 108 5.61 -6.84 -27.31
N LYS A 109 4.32 -6.83 -27.03
CA LYS A 109 3.67 -7.76 -26.12
C LYS A 109 3.50 -9.11 -26.81
N THR A 110 3.65 -10.19 -26.05
CA THR A 110 3.65 -11.54 -26.60
C THR A 110 2.30 -12.20 -26.47
N VAL A 111 1.98 -13.05 -27.46
CA VAL A 111 0.82 -13.94 -27.44
C VAL A 111 1.25 -15.36 -27.80
N VAL A 112 0.51 -16.34 -27.31
CA VAL A 112 0.51 -17.71 -27.84
C VAL A 112 -0.77 -17.92 -28.64
N VAL A 113 -0.66 -18.55 -29.81
CA VAL A 113 -1.83 -18.93 -30.62
C VAL A 113 -2.22 -20.36 -30.27
N GLY A 114 -3.48 -20.57 -29.88
CA GLY A 114 -4.02 -21.91 -29.63
C GLY A 114 -4.49 -22.61 -30.90
N ALA A 115 -4.79 -23.91 -30.80
CA ALA A 115 -5.39 -24.71 -31.87
C ALA A 115 -6.78 -24.17 -32.30
N ASP A 116 -7.46 -23.48 -31.39
CA ASP A 116 -8.73 -22.74 -31.60
C ASP A 116 -8.54 -21.38 -32.31
N ASN A 117 -7.31 -21.06 -32.72
CA ASN A 117 -6.89 -19.79 -33.32
C ASN A 117 -7.14 -18.56 -32.44
N GLN A 118 -7.34 -18.73 -31.13
CA GLN A 118 -7.41 -17.61 -30.19
C GLN A 118 -6.00 -17.11 -29.86
N LEU A 119 -5.90 -15.80 -29.55
CA LEU A 119 -4.66 -15.14 -29.15
C LEU A 119 -4.59 -15.02 -27.63
N TYR A 120 -3.82 -15.90 -27.00
CA TYR A 120 -3.63 -15.92 -25.56
C TYR A 120 -2.49 -14.99 -25.16
N LEU A 121 -2.82 -13.89 -24.48
CA LEU A 121 -1.87 -12.85 -24.08
C LEU A 121 -0.91 -13.35 -23.00
N THR A 122 0.38 -13.43 -23.29
CA THR A 122 1.42 -13.94 -22.37
C THR A 122 2.24 -12.84 -21.70
N ASP A 123 2.32 -11.65 -22.31
CA ASP A 123 2.85 -10.43 -21.67
C ASP A 123 1.95 -9.24 -21.98
N GLY A 124 1.88 -8.26 -21.08
CA GLY A 124 1.25 -6.97 -21.34
C GLY A 124 -0.10 -6.74 -20.69
N HIS A 125 -0.61 -7.62 -19.83
CA HIS A 125 -1.94 -7.51 -19.21
C HIS A 125 -2.19 -6.14 -18.55
N HIS A 126 -1.23 -5.58 -17.81
CA HIS A 126 -1.39 -4.22 -17.24
C HIS A 126 -1.36 -3.12 -18.27
N THR A 127 -0.45 -3.20 -19.25
CA THR A 127 -0.33 -2.17 -20.30
C THR A 127 -1.60 -2.12 -21.14
N PHE A 128 -2.06 -3.28 -21.58
CA PHE A 128 -3.25 -3.38 -22.41
C PHE A 128 -4.53 -3.18 -21.61
N SER A 129 -4.58 -3.51 -20.31
CA SER A 129 -5.69 -3.08 -19.45
C SER A 129 -5.72 -1.56 -19.24
N ALA A 130 -4.57 -0.90 -19.17
CA ALA A 130 -4.54 0.57 -19.14
C ALA A 130 -5.01 1.19 -20.46
N PHE A 131 -4.67 0.58 -21.60
CA PHE A 131 -5.18 0.99 -22.91
C PHE A 131 -6.67 0.68 -23.08
N TYR A 132 -7.16 -0.40 -22.49
CA TYR A 132 -8.58 -0.74 -22.45
C TYR A 132 -9.37 0.30 -21.64
N ASP A 133 -8.89 0.65 -20.45
CA ASP A 133 -9.61 1.49 -19.48
C ASP A 133 -9.40 3.01 -19.69
N MET A 134 -8.48 3.45 -20.56
CA MET A 134 -8.22 4.88 -20.77
C MET A 134 -9.34 5.57 -21.55
N PRO A 135 -9.48 6.91 -21.43
CA PRO A 135 -10.39 7.66 -22.28
C PRO A 135 -10.15 7.35 -23.76
N GLU A 136 -11.23 7.12 -24.51
CA GLU A 136 -11.18 6.79 -25.94
C GLU A 136 -10.38 5.50 -26.26
N GLY A 137 -10.21 4.63 -25.26
CA GLY A 137 -9.70 3.27 -25.41
C GLY A 137 -10.82 2.27 -25.74
N GLY A 138 -10.86 1.16 -25.00
CA GLY A 138 -11.89 0.13 -25.10
C GLY A 138 -11.53 -1.08 -25.96
N PRO A 139 -12.49 -2.01 -26.16
CA PRO A 139 -12.27 -3.30 -26.82
C PRO A 139 -11.77 -3.19 -28.27
N GLU A 140 -12.21 -2.16 -29.00
CA GLU A 140 -11.88 -1.96 -30.41
C GLU A 140 -10.52 -1.27 -30.64
N LEU A 141 -9.86 -0.80 -29.57
CA LEU A 141 -8.55 -0.19 -29.69
C LEU A 141 -7.55 -1.23 -30.21
N LYS A 142 -6.92 -0.94 -31.35
CA LYS A 142 -5.92 -1.83 -31.94
C LYS A 142 -4.58 -1.71 -31.22
N VAL A 143 -3.96 -2.85 -30.96
CA VAL A 143 -2.62 -2.98 -30.38
C VAL A 143 -1.77 -3.93 -31.21
N THR A 144 -0.45 -3.75 -31.13
CA THR A 144 0.50 -4.64 -31.80
C THR A 144 1.05 -5.68 -30.83
N VAL A 145 1.00 -6.94 -31.26
CA VAL A 145 1.57 -8.08 -30.53
C VAL A 145 2.53 -8.87 -31.42
N VAL A 146 3.37 -9.69 -30.81
CA VAL A 146 4.20 -10.67 -31.51
C VAL A 146 3.86 -12.07 -31.02
N VAL A 147 3.74 -13.00 -31.95
CA VAL A 147 3.46 -14.41 -31.65
C VAL A 147 4.73 -15.04 -31.11
N GLN A 148 4.67 -15.53 -29.87
CA GLN A 148 5.77 -16.24 -29.23
C GLN A 148 5.80 -17.70 -29.70
N ALA A 149 4.65 -18.35 -29.75
CA ALA A 149 4.50 -19.73 -30.20
C ALA A 149 3.08 -19.99 -30.68
N ARG A 150 2.92 -21.07 -31.43
CA ARG A 150 1.64 -21.69 -31.74
C ARG A 150 1.60 -23.07 -31.11
N LEU A 151 0.56 -23.36 -30.33
CA LEU A 151 0.39 -24.64 -29.65
C LEU A 151 -0.84 -25.34 -30.25
N GLU A 152 -0.59 -26.45 -30.94
CA GLU A 152 -1.61 -27.19 -31.69
C GLU A 152 -2.32 -28.28 -30.87
N SER A 153 -2.23 -28.20 -29.53
CA SER A 153 -2.90 -29.18 -28.66
C SER A 153 -4.42 -29.09 -28.81
N ALA A 154 -5.03 -30.12 -29.40
CA ALA A 154 -6.49 -30.19 -29.56
C ALA A 154 -7.24 -30.38 -28.23
N GLU A 155 -6.58 -30.99 -27.23
CA GLU A 155 -7.14 -31.16 -25.89
C GLU A 155 -6.91 -29.88 -25.04
N PRO A 156 -7.97 -29.19 -24.59
CA PRO A 156 -7.84 -27.94 -23.84
C PRO A 156 -7.04 -28.10 -22.55
N THR A 157 -7.22 -29.20 -21.83
CA THR A 157 -6.47 -29.46 -20.58
C THR A 157 -4.97 -29.57 -20.85
N ALA A 158 -4.57 -30.29 -21.90
CA ALA A 158 -3.16 -30.42 -22.28
C ALA A 158 -2.57 -29.09 -22.76
N PHE A 159 -3.35 -28.29 -23.51
CA PHE A 159 -2.97 -26.93 -23.90
C PHE A 159 -2.67 -26.06 -22.67
N TRP A 160 -3.55 -26.02 -21.68
CA TRP A 160 -3.36 -25.18 -20.49
C TRP A 160 -2.26 -25.70 -19.56
N GLN A 161 -2.07 -27.01 -19.45
CA GLN A 161 -0.90 -27.59 -18.76
C GLN A 161 0.41 -27.12 -19.42
N GLN A 162 0.47 -27.14 -20.75
CA GLN A 162 1.63 -26.65 -21.49
C GLN A 162 1.83 -25.13 -21.29
N MET A 163 0.75 -24.34 -21.32
CA MET A 163 0.82 -22.89 -21.06
C MET A 163 1.38 -22.59 -19.67
N VAL A 164 0.97 -23.31 -18.62
CA VAL A 164 1.50 -23.14 -17.26
C VAL A 164 2.96 -23.59 -17.18
N GLN A 165 3.28 -24.79 -17.71
CA GLN A 165 4.63 -25.35 -17.68
C GLN A 165 5.66 -24.45 -18.40
N GLN A 166 5.24 -23.78 -19.47
CA GLN A 166 6.09 -22.84 -20.22
C GLN A 166 6.13 -21.42 -19.62
N GLY A 167 5.45 -21.17 -18.50
CA GLY A 167 5.39 -19.85 -17.88
C GLY A 167 4.59 -18.83 -18.71
N ASN A 168 3.59 -19.29 -19.46
CA ASN A 168 2.70 -18.48 -20.30
C ASN A 168 1.31 -18.25 -19.69
N ALA A 169 0.97 -18.92 -18.58
CA ALA A 169 -0.31 -18.73 -17.88
C ALA A 169 -0.16 -18.80 -16.36
N TRP A 170 -1.01 -18.05 -15.66
CA TRP A 170 -1.09 -18.00 -14.20
C TRP A 170 -2.52 -18.27 -13.72
N LEU A 171 -2.76 -19.47 -13.18
CA LEU A 171 -4.08 -19.97 -12.83
C LEU A 171 -4.37 -19.89 -11.32
N TYR A 172 -4.28 -18.68 -10.77
CA TYR A 172 -4.73 -18.37 -9.41
C TYR A 172 -5.58 -17.10 -9.40
N ASP A 173 -6.48 -16.99 -8.43
CA ASP A 173 -7.34 -15.82 -8.20
C ASP A 173 -6.68 -14.76 -7.28
N ALA A 174 -7.42 -13.69 -6.97
CA ALA A 174 -6.93 -12.60 -6.12
C ALA A 174 -6.76 -12.98 -4.65
N SER A 175 -7.28 -14.13 -4.20
CA SER A 175 -7.02 -14.68 -2.86
C SER A 175 -5.73 -15.51 -2.81
N GLY A 176 -5.18 -15.90 -3.97
CA GLY A 176 -4.07 -16.82 -4.09
C GLY A 176 -4.51 -18.28 -4.24
N SER A 177 -5.82 -18.53 -4.40
CA SER A 177 -6.37 -19.87 -4.59
C SER A 177 -6.24 -20.31 -6.04
N GLN A 178 -5.92 -21.60 -6.27
CA GLN A 178 -5.79 -22.16 -7.61
C GLN A 178 -7.17 -22.21 -8.30
N ILE A 179 -7.21 -21.86 -9.58
CA ILE A 179 -8.43 -21.87 -10.40
C ILE A 179 -8.26 -22.73 -11.64
N GLY A 180 -9.38 -23.14 -12.23
CA GLY A 180 -9.41 -23.75 -13.57
C GLY A 180 -9.28 -22.69 -14.66
N TYR A 181 -8.77 -23.07 -15.84
CA TYR A 181 -8.63 -22.15 -16.98
C TYR A 181 -9.95 -21.57 -17.46
N GLN A 182 -11.08 -22.26 -17.23
CA GLN A 182 -12.42 -21.80 -17.55
C GLN A 182 -12.85 -20.57 -16.73
N GLN A 183 -12.17 -20.29 -15.62
CA GLN A 183 -12.41 -19.13 -14.77
C GLN A 183 -11.58 -17.90 -15.20
N LEU A 184 -10.73 -18.03 -16.22
CA LEU A 184 -10.04 -16.89 -16.79
C LEU A 184 -11.03 -15.94 -17.48
N PRO A 185 -10.85 -14.62 -17.32
CA PRO A 185 -11.74 -13.66 -17.97
C PRO A 185 -11.57 -13.68 -19.49
N ALA A 186 -12.64 -13.36 -20.21
CA ALA A 186 -12.62 -13.30 -21.67
C ALA A 186 -11.92 -12.04 -22.22
N ASN A 187 -11.86 -10.97 -21.41
CA ASN A 187 -11.42 -9.64 -21.83
C ASN A 187 -10.43 -9.01 -20.83
N LEU A 188 -9.63 -8.06 -21.32
CA LEU A 188 -8.72 -7.24 -20.53
C LEU A 188 -9.45 -6.07 -19.85
N GLY A 189 -8.78 -5.33 -18.98
CA GLY A 189 -9.37 -4.20 -18.25
C GLY A 189 -9.68 -4.54 -16.79
N ARG A 190 -9.68 -3.52 -15.92
CA ARG A 190 -9.82 -3.72 -14.47
C ARG A 190 -11.19 -4.27 -14.05
N VAL A 191 -12.21 -4.10 -14.89
CA VAL A 191 -13.55 -4.63 -14.62
C VAL A 191 -13.62 -6.16 -14.80
N HIS A 192 -12.70 -6.74 -15.58
CA HIS A 192 -12.68 -8.17 -15.89
C HIS A 192 -11.58 -8.93 -15.13
N LEU A 193 -10.46 -8.27 -14.82
CA LEU A 193 -9.33 -8.85 -14.10
C LEU A 193 -9.38 -8.43 -12.63
N GLN A 194 -9.38 -9.41 -11.72
CA GLN A 194 -9.46 -9.16 -10.28
C GLN A 194 -8.24 -8.37 -9.79
N ASN A 195 -8.43 -7.54 -8.77
CA ASN A 195 -7.33 -6.79 -8.17
C ASN A 195 -6.50 -7.67 -7.23
N ASP A 196 -5.20 -7.76 -7.49
CA ASP A 196 -4.24 -8.37 -6.57
C ASP A 196 -3.38 -7.27 -5.90
N PRO A 197 -3.61 -6.96 -4.61
CA PRO A 197 -2.86 -5.95 -3.90
C PRO A 197 -1.41 -6.35 -3.65
N TYR A 198 -1.12 -7.65 -3.40
CA TYR A 198 0.25 -8.12 -3.17
C TYR A 198 1.10 -7.95 -4.41
N ARG A 199 0.53 -8.20 -5.59
CA ARG A 199 1.20 -7.88 -6.86
C ARG A 199 1.46 -6.39 -7.03
N ALA A 200 0.53 -5.53 -6.62
CA ALA A 200 0.77 -4.09 -6.60
C ALA A 200 1.96 -3.75 -5.68
N ALA A 201 2.01 -4.35 -4.49
CA ALA A 201 3.12 -4.18 -3.57
C ALA A 201 4.46 -4.58 -4.19
N LEU A 202 4.56 -5.77 -4.80
CA LEU A 202 5.79 -6.21 -5.44
C LEU A 202 6.18 -5.33 -6.63
N TYR A 203 5.22 -4.87 -7.43
CA TYR A 203 5.48 -3.94 -8.52
C TYR A 203 6.14 -2.65 -8.03
N PHE A 204 5.61 -2.05 -6.95
CA PHE A 204 6.15 -0.81 -6.39
C PHE A 204 7.45 -1.03 -5.60
N LEU A 205 7.61 -2.15 -4.90
CA LEU A 205 8.84 -2.44 -4.14
C LEU A 205 10.01 -2.91 -5.03
N ARG A 206 9.75 -3.15 -6.32
CA ARG A 206 10.77 -3.53 -7.29
C ARG A 206 11.83 -2.44 -7.44
N ASP A 207 13.06 -2.89 -7.61
CA ASP A 207 14.29 -2.12 -7.66
C ASP A 207 14.63 -1.39 -6.34
N GLY A 208 13.79 -1.55 -5.31
CA GLY A 208 14.08 -1.25 -3.90
C GLY A 208 14.75 -2.44 -3.23
N VAL A 209 13.93 -3.42 -2.80
CA VAL A 209 14.37 -4.60 -2.01
C VAL A 209 14.59 -5.87 -2.86
N TRP A 210 14.00 -5.93 -4.04
CA TRP A 210 14.15 -7.02 -5.00
C TRP A 210 14.24 -6.44 -6.43
N ALA A 211 14.74 -7.19 -7.40
CA ALA A 211 14.79 -6.79 -8.82
C ALA A 211 14.43 -7.97 -9.72
N LYS A 212 14.02 -7.71 -10.97
CA LYS A 212 13.78 -8.82 -11.91
C LYS A 212 15.06 -9.63 -12.11
N PRO A 213 15.02 -10.96 -11.93
CA PRO A 213 16.19 -11.80 -12.14
C PRO A 213 16.64 -11.74 -13.61
N LYS A 214 17.91 -12.08 -13.83
CA LYS A 214 18.51 -12.24 -15.16
C LYS A 214 19.09 -13.66 -15.25
N PRO A 215 18.59 -14.53 -16.16
CA PRO A 215 17.51 -14.28 -17.12
C PRO A 215 16.15 -14.02 -16.45
N ALA A 216 15.23 -13.40 -17.19
CA ALA A 216 13.91 -13.07 -16.66
C ALA A 216 13.11 -14.33 -16.37
N ILE A 217 12.55 -14.41 -15.16
CA ILE A 217 11.63 -15.47 -14.74
C ILE A 217 10.19 -14.96 -14.94
N PRO A 218 9.34 -15.68 -15.72
CA PRO A 218 7.93 -15.34 -15.84
C PRO A 218 7.23 -15.34 -14.49
N PHE A 219 6.26 -14.45 -14.31
CA PHE A 219 5.44 -14.38 -13.09
C PHE A 219 6.19 -14.17 -11.76
N VAL A 220 7.44 -13.65 -11.76
CA VAL A 220 8.21 -13.40 -10.52
C VAL A 220 7.43 -12.62 -9.44
N GLU A 221 6.68 -11.59 -9.83
CA GLU A 221 5.84 -10.81 -8.90
C GLU A 221 4.70 -11.64 -8.28
N PHE A 222 4.24 -12.69 -8.96
CA PHE A 222 3.17 -13.57 -8.50
C PHE A 222 3.69 -14.63 -7.53
N TYR A 223 4.88 -15.18 -7.77
CA TYR A 223 5.53 -16.09 -6.82
C TYR A 223 5.73 -15.40 -5.47
N TRP A 224 6.26 -14.17 -5.49
CA TRP A 224 6.36 -13.35 -4.30
C TRP A 224 4.98 -13.03 -3.69
N ALA A 225 3.96 -12.70 -4.49
CA ALA A 225 2.61 -12.48 -3.97
C ALA A 225 2.05 -13.72 -3.26
N GLN A 226 2.27 -14.92 -3.79
CA GLN A 226 1.86 -16.17 -3.15
C GLN A 226 2.59 -16.42 -1.83
N TYR A 227 3.89 -16.13 -1.80
CA TYR A 227 4.65 -16.16 -0.57
C TYR A 227 4.09 -15.20 0.46
N LEU A 228 3.73 -13.96 0.11
CA LEU A 228 3.34 -12.94 1.08
C LEU A 228 1.99 -13.16 1.77
N ARG A 229 1.04 -13.78 1.07
CA ARG A 229 -0.35 -13.96 1.50
C ARG A 229 -0.54 -14.70 2.83
N PRO A 230 0.12 -15.85 3.10
CA PRO A 230 -0.07 -16.58 4.35
C PRO A 230 0.56 -15.94 5.58
N GLN A 231 1.37 -14.88 5.44
CA GLN A 231 1.97 -14.20 6.59
C GLN A 231 0.93 -13.36 7.33
N SER A 232 0.70 -13.70 8.61
CA SER A 232 -0.27 -13.02 9.48
C SER A 232 -0.01 -11.52 9.65
N GLU A 233 1.25 -11.13 9.65
CA GLU A 233 1.74 -9.77 9.84
C GLU A 233 1.68 -8.93 8.55
N LEU A 234 1.51 -9.59 7.39
CA LEU A 234 1.47 -8.96 6.07
C LEU A 234 0.08 -9.04 5.43
N GLN A 235 -0.97 -9.28 6.22
CA GLN A 235 -2.34 -9.22 5.73
C GLN A 235 -2.62 -7.85 5.11
N PHE A 236 -3.21 -7.87 3.91
CA PHE A 236 -3.59 -6.65 3.20
C PHE A 236 -4.65 -5.90 4.01
N PRO A 237 -4.38 -4.67 4.47
CA PRO A 237 -5.29 -3.96 5.35
C PRO A 237 -6.52 -3.42 4.63
N GLY A 238 -6.65 -3.56 3.31
CA GLY A 238 -7.66 -2.84 2.55
C GLY A 238 -7.17 -1.48 2.05
N TYR A 239 -8.06 -0.75 1.40
CA TYR A 239 -7.78 0.59 0.85
C TYR A 239 -8.52 1.66 1.65
N TYR A 240 -8.25 1.77 2.95
CA TYR A 240 -8.93 2.75 3.80
C TYR A 240 -8.21 4.10 3.82
N SER A 241 -6.88 4.11 3.94
CA SER A 241 -6.09 5.33 3.90
C SER A 241 -4.72 5.12 3.25
N ALA A 242 -4.14 6.23 2.76
CA ALA A 242 -2.78 6.19 2.21
C ALA A 242 -1.77 5.77 3.27
N ALA A 243 -1.96 6.19 4.52
CA ALA A 243 -1.07 5.86 5.64
C ALA A 243 -1.03 4.35 5.90
N GLU A 244 -2.18 3.69 6.04
CA GLU A 244 -2.25 2.24 6.29
C GLU A 244 -1.68 1.42 5.11
N TYR A 245 -1.96 1.84 3.88
CA TYR A 245 -1.40 1.18 2.69
C TYR A 245 0.13 1.29 2.66
N LEU A 246 0.68 2.47 2.96
CA LEU A 246 2.12 2.67 3.02
C LEU A 246 2.76 1.85 4.15
N GLN A 247 2.15 1.81 5.33
CA GLN A 247 2.63 0.97 6.43
C GLN A 247 2.65 -0.50 6.05
N TRP A 248 1.65 -0.98 5.32
CA TRP A 248 1.63 -2.35 4.82
C TRP A 248 2.74 -2.61 3.80
N LEU A 249 2.99 -1.70 2.87
CA LEU A 249 4.13 -1.80 1.96
C LEU A 249 5.47 -1.80 2.70
N GLU A 250 5.61 -1.00 3.75
CA GLU A 250 6.81 -0.98 4.58
C GLU A 250 6.99 -2.27 5.39
N ARG A 251 5.90 -2.88 5.89
CA ARG A 251 5.96 -4.21 6.52
C ARG A 251 6.45 -5.27 5.52
N ILE A 252 5.89 -5.27 4.31
CA ILE A 252 6.35 -6.16 3.23
C ILE A 252 7.82 -5.90 2.90
N HIS A 253 8.22 -4.64 2.73
CA HIS A 253 9.61 -4.30 2.48
C HIS A 253 10.52 -4.86 3.56
N SER A 254 10.21 -4.57 4.84
CA SER A 254 11.01 -5.01 5.97
C SER A 254 11.10 -6.53 6.02
N HIS A 255 9.99 -7.23 5.81
CA HIS A 255 9.95 -8.68 5.74
C HIS A 255 10.88 -9.21 4.64
N LEU A 256 10.76 -8.68 3.42
CA LEU A 256 11.62 -9.06 2.30
C LEU A 256 13.09 -8.77 2.59
N LEU A 257 13.42 -7.65 3.23
CA LEU A 257 14.80 -7.27 3.55
C LEU A 257 15.48 -8.26 4.50
N HIS A 258 14.73 -8.84 5.45
CA HIS A 258 15.24 -9.76 6.47
C HIS A 258 15.18 -11.24 6.05
N LEU A 259 14.76 -11.55 4.82
CA LEU A 259 14.88 -12.91 4.30
C LEU A 259 16.35 -13.31 4.15
N ASN A 260 16.58 -14.62 4.09
CA ASN A 260 17.86 -15.16 3.67
C ASN A 260 17.81 -15.45 2.17
N LYS A 261 18.98 -15.44 1.52
CA LYS A 261 19.09 -15.79 0.09
C LYS A 261 18.45 -17.14 -0.25
N ASP A 262 18.52 -18.10 0.68
CA ASP A 262 18.05 -19.47 0.55
C ASP A 262 16.59 -19.66 1.03
N SER A 263 15.89 -18.59 1.45
CA SER A 263 14.49 -18.67 1.86
C SER A 263 13.61 -19.19 0.72
N SER A 264 12.83 -20.23 1.00
CA SER A 264 11.87 -20.82 0.04
C SER A 264 10.68 -19.89 -0.17
N ILE A 265 10.43 -19.48 -1.42
CA ILE A 265 9.38 -18.52 -1.76
C ILE A 265 8.20 -19.21 -2.44
N PHE A 266 8.44 -19.96 -3.51
CA PHE A 266 7.38 -20.64 -4.25
C PHE A 266 7.91 -21.84 -5.04
N GLY A 267 7.34 -23.02 -4.81
CA GLY A 267 7.88 -24.26 -5.37
C GLY A 267 9.35 -24.41 -4.98
N ASP A 268 10.21 -24.64 -5.96
CA ASP A 268 11.67 -24.77 -5.76
C ASP A 268 12.42 -23.43 -5.83
N PHE A 269 11.72 -22.30 -6.00
CA PHE A 269 12.36 -21.00 -6.10
C PHE A 269 12.71 -20.40 -4.73
N THR A 270 13.99 -20.07 -4.58
CA THR A 270 14.54 -19.31 -3.44
C THR A 270 14.42 -17.80 -3.65
N ALA A 271 14.61 -17.04 -2.57
CA ALA A 271 14.61 -15.58 -2.59
C ALA A 271 15.64 -15.03 -3.59
N GLU A 272 16.87 -15.54 -3.59
CA GLU A 272 17.93 -15.10 -4.52
C GLU A 272 17.56 -15.36 -5.98
N GLN A 273 17.03 -16.54 -6.30
CA GLN A 273 16.59 -16.87 -7.66
C GLN A 273 15.46 -15.96 -8.14
N LEU A 274 14.59 -15.51 -7.24
CA LEU A 274 13.52 -14.54 -7.53
C LEU A 274 13.97 -13.08 -7.39
N GLY A 275 15.28 -12.84 -7.33
CA GLY A 275 15.87 -11.52 -7.44
C GLY A 275 15.85 -10.68 -6.15
N TRP A 276 15.74 -11.32 -4.99
CA TRP A 276 16.04 -10.69 -3.71
C TRP A 276 17.45 -10.10 -3.71
N ARG A 277 17.63 -8.91 -3.09
CA ARG A 277 18.90 -8.18 -3.13
C ARG A 277 19.66 -8.14 -1.82
N GLY A 278 19.02 -8.48 -0.70
CA GLY A 278 19.57 -8.33 0.65
C GLY A 278 19.96 -6.90 1.03
N LYS A 279 19.49 -5.92 0.26
CA LYS A 279 19.72 -4.50 0.46
C LYS A 279 18.56 -3.72 -0.13
N THR A 280 18.53 -2.44 0.21
CA THR A 280 17.42 -1.55 -0.08
C THR A 280 17.89 -0.26 -0.77
N ASP A 281 16.96 0.36 -1.50
CA ASP A 281 17.13 1.66 -2.15
C ASP A 281 15.95 2.57 -1.76
N TYR A 282 16.07 3.23 -0.60
CA TYR A 282 15.03 4.11 -0.07
C TYR A 282 14.83 5.38 -0.90
N ALA A 283 15.86 5.83 -1.63
CA ALA A 283 15.73 6.96 -2.54
C ALA A 283 14.78 6.60 -3.68
N ARG A 284 14.92 5.40 -4.25
CA ARG A 284 14.00 4.88 -5.26
C ARG A 284 12.57 4.79 -4.75
N LEU A 285 12.36 4.30 -3.53
CA LEU A 285 11.03 4.16 -2.95
C LEU A 285 10.40 5.52 -2.61
N SER A 286 11.20 6.47 -2.12
CA SER A 286 10.75 7.86 -1.90
C SER A 286 10.25 8.49 -3.20
N GLN A 287 10.95 8.26 -4.32
CA GLN A 287 10.53 8.71 -5.65
C GLN A 287 9.20 8.10 -6.14
N LEU A 288 8.74 6.99 -5.55
CA LEU A 288 7.42 6.42 -5.84
C LEU A 288 6.30 7.20 -5.15
N LEU A 289 6.58 7.74 -3.97
CA LEU A 289 5.65 8.58 -3.21
C LEU A 289 5.64 9.98 -3.82
N CYS A 290 6.81 10.60 -3.93
CA CYS A 290 6.98 11.99 -4.36
C CYS A 290 8.27 12.18 -5.16
N GLN A 291 8.18 12.90 -6.26
CA GLN A 291 9.28 13.24 -7.16
C GLN A 291 9.62 14.72 -7.01
N ARG A 292 10.91 14.99 -6.78
CA ARG A 292 11.47 16.34 -6.84
C ARG A 292 11.78 16.71 -8.28
N LYS A 293 11.18 17.79 -8.77
CA LYS A 293 11.50 18.41 -10.06
C LYS A 293 11.94 19.86 -9.84
N PRO A 294 12.67 20.48 -10.77
CA PRO A 294 13.06 21.89 -10.67
C PRO A 294 11.88 22.83 -10.42
N GLU A 295 10.69 22.46 -10.93
CA GLU A 295 9.45 23.25 -10.81
C GLU A 295 8.66 22.98 -9.51
N GLY A 296 9.14 22.09 -8.64
CA GLY A 296 8.51 21.72 -7.36
C GLY A 296 8.40 20.21 -7.13
N GLU A 297 7.84 19.82 -5.97
CA GLU A 297 7.54 18.43 -5.65
C GLU A 297 6.20 17.98 -6.27
N SER A 298 6.17 16.79 -6.84
CA SER A 298 4.96 16.22 -7.47
C SER A 298 4.77 14.76 -7.05
N PRO A 299 3.54 14.22 -7.00
CA PRO A 299 3.34 12.81 -6.66
C PRO A 299 4.07 11.86 -7.62
N GLY A 300 4.75 10.86 -7.05
CA GLY A 300 5.35 9.76 -7.80
C GLY A 300 4.32 8.72 -8.23
N PRO A 301 4.73 7.64 -8.93
CA PRO A 301 3.82 6.63 -9.44
C PRO A 301 2.84 6.05 -8.42
N LEU A 302 3.31 5.74 -7.21
CA LEU A 302 2.45 5.23 -6.14
C LEU A 302 1.56 6.34 -5.57
N GLY A 303 2.09 7.55 -5.35
CA GLY A 303 1.28 8.69 -4.88
C GLY A 303 0.16 9.09 -5.84
N ILE A 304 0.40 8.96 -7.15
CA ILE A 304 -0.63 9.12 -8.18
C ILE A 304 -1.68 8.01 -8.08
N ALA A 305 -1.27 6.74 -7.93
CA ALA A 305 -2.19 5.62 -7.80
C ALA A 305 -3.11 5.77 -6.58
N LEU A 306 -2.55 6.12 -5.41
CA LEU A 306 -3.31 6.30 -4.18
C LEU A 306 -4.28 7.50 -4.26
N SER A 307 -3.84 8.61 -4.87
CA SER A 307 -4.72 9.76 -5.12
C SER A 307 -5.95 9.37 -5.96
N GLN A 308 -5.81 8.48 -6.94
CA GLN A 308 -6.96 7.99 -7.74
C GLN A 308 -7.97 7.17 -6.94
N ARG A 309 -7.56 6.63 -5.79
CA ARG A 309 -8.45 5.93 -4.86
C ARG A 309 -9.08 6.85 -3.82
N GLY A 310 -8.89 8.16 -3.92
CA GLY A 310 -9.31 9.10 -2.88
C GLY A 310 -8.41 9.07 -1.64
N MET A 311 -7.19 8.53 -1.77
CA MET A 311 -6.18 8.49 -0.70
C MET A 311 -4.98 9.39 -1.08
N PRO A 312 -5.16 10.71 -1.20
CA PRO A 312 -4.10 11.59 -1.67
C PRO A 312 -2.92 11.63 -0.69
N LEU A 313 -1.71 11.70 -1.24
CA LEU A 313 -0.50 11.98 -0.48
C LEU A 313 -0.09 13.44 -0.69
N HIS A 314 0.14 14.16 0.41
CA HIS A 314 0.83 15.44 0.36
C HIS A 314 2.34 15.19 0.27
N CYS A 315 3.00 15.88 -0.68
CA CYS A 315 4.41 15.61 -0.97
C CYS A 315 5.41 16.35 -0.09
N ASP A 316 4.97 17.31 0.72
CA ASP A 316 5.86 18.12 1.56
C ASP A 316 6.77 17.25 2.43
N LYS A 317 8.04 17.14 2.02
CA LYS A 317 9.12 16.39 2.69
C LYS A 317 8.85 14.89 2.91
N ARG A 318 7.83 14.30 2.28
CA ARG A 318 7.46 12.89 2.49
C ARG A 318 8.50 11.96 1.86
N GLN A 319 9.09 11.10 2.69
CA GLN A 319 10.07 10.08 2.27
C GLN A 319 9.54 8.68 2.56
N TYR A 320 10.00 7.71 1.77
CA TYR A 320 9.80 6.31 2.12
C TYR A 320 10.78 5.97 3.24
N LEU A 321 10.23 5.50 4.34
CA LEU A 321 10.92 5.40 5.62
C LEU A 321 11.92 4.24 5.65
N ASP A 322 13.17 4.53 6.04
CA ASP A 322 14.20 3.52 6.32
C ASP A 322 14.00 2.97 7.73
N ARG A 323 13.30 1.83 7.84
CA ARG A 323 12.98 1.22 9.14
C ARG A 323 14.20 0.78 9.95
N ALA A 324 15.35 0.55 9.31
CA ALA A 324 16.60 0.26 10.02
C ALA A 324 17.25 1.52 10.63
N LYS A 325 16.88 2.71 10.15
CA LYS A 325 17.26 4.01 10.75
C LYS A 325 16.19 4.61 11.66
N LEU A 326 14.99 4.02 11.70
CA LEU A 326 13.82 4.50 12.45
C LEU A 326 13.50 3.58 13.63
N ALA A 327 14.52 3.14 14.36
CA ALA A 327 14.44 2.21 15.47
C ALA A 327 13.58 2.68 16.67
N THR A 328 12.70 3.66 16.52
CA THR A 328 11.80 4.13 17.59
C THR A 328 10.38 4.43 17.13
N GLY A 329 10.04 4.44 15.83
CA GLY A 329 8.62 4.47 15.41
C GLY A 329 7.81 5.74 15.69
N LEU A 330 8.40 6.69 16.41
CA LEU A 330 7.86 7.98 16.80
C LEU A 330 7.15 8.72 15.67
N ALA A 331 7.91 8.84 14.58
CA ALA A 331 7.73 9.74 13.43
C ALA A 331 6.44 9.58 12.61
N GLN A 332 5.68 8.50 12.80
CA GLN A 332 4.47 8.21 12.00
C GLN A 332 3.18 8.70 12.66
N LEU A 333 3.23 9.00 13.96
CA LEU A 333 2.15 9.67 14.67
C LEU A 333 2.22 11.18 14.40
N PRO A 334 1.13 11.96 14.60
CA PRO A 334 1.18 13.42 14.49
C PRO A 334 2.31 14.03 15.31
N ALA A 335 2.80 15.21 14.93
CA ALA A 335 3.82 15.92 15.70
C ALA A 335 3.44 15.98 17.20
N PRO A 336 4.40 15.95 18.14
CA PRO A 336 4.08 15.92 19.56
C PRO A 336 3.25 17.15 19.97
N VAL A 337 3.52 18.29 19.33
CA VAL A 337 2.86 19.57 19.58
C VAL A 337 2.32 20.13 18.27
N ASN A 338 1.07 20.56 18.28
CA ASN A 338 0.39 21.21 17.16
C ASN A 338 0.72 22.72 17.11
N ALA A 339 0.37 23.36 16.00
CA ALA A 339 0.60 24.80 15.81
C ALA A 339 -0.12 25.70 16.84
N ASP A 340 -1.23 25.22 17.41
CA ASP A 340 -2.00 25.90 18.47
C ASP A 340 -1.47 25.61 19.89
N GLY A 341 -0.37 24.85 20.01
CA GLY A 341 0.22 24.46 21.28
C GLY A 341 -0.42 23.25 21.95
N SER A 342 -1.47 22.66 21.37
CA SER A 342 -2.03 21.40 21.86
C SER A 342 -1.08 20.23 21.63
N VAL A 343 -1.16 19.21 22.48
CA VAL A 343 -0.31 18.02 22.44
C VAL A 343 -1.09 16.83 21.90
N ASN A 344 -0.47 16.03 21.04
CA ASN A 344 -1.08 14.81 20.51
C ASN A 344 -0.67 13.60 21.36
N VAL A 345 -1.66 12.83 21.80
CA VAL A 345 -1.48 11.66 22.66
C VAL A 345 -2.12 10.45 22.02
N LEU A 346 -1.39 9.35 21.89
CA LEU A 346 -1.95 8.05 21.51
C LEU A 346 -2.44 7.32 22.77
N ILE A 347 -3.74 7.03 22.84
CA ILE A 347 -4.34 6.31 23.96
C ILE A 347 -4.05 4.81 23.83
N GLU A 348 -3.37 4.25 24.82
CA GLU A 348 -3.07 2.81 24.88
C GLU A 348 -4.10 2.07 25.74
N ILE A 349 -4.49 2.65 26.88
CA ILE A 349 -5.39 2.02 27.86
C ILE A 349 -6.52 3.00 28.17
N ALA A 350 -7.74 2.59 27.88
CA ALA A 350 -8.93 3.35 28.22
C ALA A 350 -9.11 3.46 29.74
N ALA A 351 -9.60 4.60 30.23
CA ALA A 351 -10.02 4.75 31.62
C ALA A 351 -11.04 3.65 32.00
N GLY A 352 -10.88 3.06 33.19
CA GLY A 352 -11.72 1.95 33.64
C GLY A 352 -11.32 0.56 33.11
N SER A 353 -10.22 0.44 32.35
CA SER A 353 -9.65 -0.85 31.93
C SER A 353 -8.53 -1.32 32.86
N ASN A 354 -8.32 -2.65 32.91
CA ASN A 354 -7.18 -3.31 33.56
C ASN A 354 -6.25 -4.01 32.54
N ALA A 355 -6.60 -4.04 31.26
CA ALA A 355 -5.76 -4.68 30.24
C ALA A 355 -4.55 -3.80 29.96
N LYS A 356 -3.33 -4.34 30.18
CA LYS A 356 -2.09 -3.60 29.93
C LYS A 356 -1.74 -3.67 28.45
N TRP A 357 -2.27 -2.72 27.70
CA TRP A 357 -1.86 -2.46 26.34
C TRP A 357 -0.66 -1.51 26.33
N GLN A 358 0.10 -1.58 25.24
CA GLN A 358 1.21 -0.70 24.96
C GLN A 358 1.38 -0.57 23.45
N GLN A 359 2.08 0.48 23.02
CA GLN A 359 2.65 0.56 21.70
C GLN A 359 3.56 -0.64 21.44
N ASP A 360 3.34 -1.33 20.31
CA ASP A 360 4.24 -2.40 19.88
C ASP A 360 5.59 -1.79 19.46
N LYS A 361 6.66 -2.18 20.17
CA LYS A 361 8.03 -1.66 19.93
C LYS A 361 8.58 -2.06 18.55
N ALA A 362 8.10 -3.16 17.98
CA ALA A 362 8.45 -3.62 16.62
C ALA A 362 7.48 -3.10 15.55
N ALA A 363 6.25 -2.75 15.93
CA ALA A 363 5.22 -2.19 15.06
C ALA A 363 4.55 -0.95 15.69
N PRO A 364 5.24 0.20 15.76
CA PRO A 364 4.93 1.38 16.60
C PRO A 364 3.60 2.11 16.34
N LEU A 365 2.83 1.67 15.36
CA LEU A 365 1.46 2.14 15.08
C LEU A 365 0.37 1.14 15.47
N GLN A 366 0.78 0.00 16.00
CA GLN A 366 -0.09 -1.02 16.55
C GLN A 366 0.01 -0.96 18.06
N LEU A 367 -1.08 -1.34 18.69
CA LEU A 367 -1.10 -1.60 20.12
C LEU A 367 -1.06 -3.11 20.30
N GLU A 368 -0.17 -3.56 21.15
CA GLU A 368 -0.09 -4.94 21.57
C GLU A 368 -0.57 -5.07 23.01
N TRP A 369 -1.26 -6.17 23.29
CA TRP A 369 -1.57 -6.52 24.66
C TRP A 369 -0.34 -7.21 25.23
N GLU A 370 0.33 -6.51 26.14
CA GLU A 370 1.58 -6.96 26.73
C GLU A 370 1.45 -8.38 27.28
N ARG A 371 2.46 -9.22 27.04
CA ARG A 371 2.53 -10.57 27.60
C ARG A 371 3.56 -10.63 28.72
N GLN A 372 3.12 -11.05 29.90
CA GLN A 372 3.99 -11.32 31.04
C GLN A 372 3.94 -12.82 31.37
N ARG A 373 5.11 -13.48 31.32
CA ARG A 373 5.23 -14.95 31.54
C ARG A 373 4.29 -15.77 30.65
N GLY A 374 4.17 -15.40 29.37
CA GLY A 374 3.37 -16.08 28.36
C GLY A 374 1.86 -15.80 28.40
N LYS A 375 1.36 -15.07 29.41
CA LYS A 375 -0.05 -14.68 29.54
C LYS A 375 -0.23 -13.20 29.23
N LEU A 376 -1.41 -12.85 28.73
CA LEU A 376 -1.80 -11.45 28.54
C LEU A 376 -1.82 -10.75 29.90
N ARG A 377 -1.06 -9.67 30.03
CA ARG A 377 -0.85 -8.96 31.29
C ARG A 377 -2.10 -8.18 31.66
N GLN A 378 -2.56 -8.38 32.89
CA GLN A 378 -3.61 -7.57 33.48
C GLN A 378 -3.05 -6.86 34.71
N ILE A 379 -3.45 -5.62 34.93
CA ILE A 379 -3.18 -4.92 36.16
C ILE A 379 -4.10 -5.47 37.23
N HIS A 380 -3.53 -6.17 38.20
CA HIS A 380 -4.24 -6.79 39.33
C HIS A 380 -4.45 -5.77 40.46
N TYR A 381 -5.13 -4.67 40.14
CA TYR A 381 -5.50 -3.60 41.06
C TYR A 381 -6.83 -2.98 40.60
N LEU A 382 -7.23 -1.84 41.17
CA LEU A 382 -8.29 -1.02 40.59
C LEU A 382 -7.93 -0.63 39.16
N ALA A 383 -8.95 -0.51 38.30
CA ALA A 383 -8.76 -0.10 36.92
C ALA A 383 -8.08 1.27 36.80
N TYR A 384 -7.48 1.56 35.65
CA TYR A 384 -6.84 2.86 35.41
C TYR A 384 -7.85 4.00 35.63
N PRO A 385 -7.55 4.99 36.50
CA PRO A 385 -8.48 6.07 36.85
C PRO A 385 -8.59 7.14 35.75
N ALA A 386 -7.68 7.14 34.78
CA ALA A 386 -7.64 8.05 33.64
C ALA A 386 -7.26 7.27 32.37
N ASN A 387 -7.45 7.87 31.20
CA ASN A 387 -6.92 7.27 29.97
C ASN A 387 -5.39 7.37 30.00
N TYR A 388 -4.71 6.28 29.67
CA TYR A 388 -3.26 6.21 29.69
C TYR A 388 -2.72 5.97 28.29
N GLY A 389 -1.59 6.58 27.97
CA GLY A 389 -0.85 6.30 26.75
C GLY A 389 0.39 7.15 26.63
N ILE A 390 0.78 7.46 25.40
CA ILE A 390 2.06 8.09 25.09
C ILE A 390 1.90 9.40 24.32
N VAL A 391 2.81 10.33 24.54
CA VAL A 391 2.96 11.50 23.65
C VAL A 391 3.60 11.04 22.35
N THR A 392 2.94 11.35 21.24
CA THR A 392 3.43 11.00 19.92
C THR A 392 4.80 11.63 19.67
N ASN A 393 5.68 10.98 18.89
CA ASN A 393 6.99 11.56 18.54
C ASN A 393 7.92 11.92 19.72
N THR A 394 7.87 11.15 20.81
CA THR A 394 8.79 11.34 21.95
C THR A 394 9.55 10.08 22.31
N LEU A 395 10.76 10.23 22.83
CA LEU A 395 11.59 9.14 23.32
C LEU A 395 12.38 9.58 24.56
N LEU A 396 12.31 8.76 25.61
CA LEU A 396 13.15 8.87 26.80
C LEU A 396 14.42 8.05 26.60
N ALA A 397 15.41 8.62 25.91
CA ALA A 397 16.62 7.90 25.55
C ALA A 397 17.41 7.40 26.78
N LYS A 398 17.86 6.14 26.74
CA LYS A 398 18.59 5.51 27.87
C LYS A 398 19.90 6.21 28.19
N GLU A 399 20.59 6.72 27.17
CA GLU A 399 21.81 7.53 27.31
C GLU A 399 21.59 8.87 28.04
N GLN A 400 20.34 9.32 28.18
CA GLN A 400 19.95 10.52 28.91
C GLN A 400 19.28 10.19 30.25
N GLY A 401 19.33 8.92 30.68
CA GLY A 401 18.72 8.45 31.93
C GLY A 401 17.24 8.05 31.82
N GLY A 402 16.71 7.93 30.60
CA GLY A 402 15.36 7.41 30.35
C GLY A 402 15.29 5.88 30.25
N ASP A 403 14.10 5.34 30.03
CA ASP A 403 13.82 3.90 29.96
C ASP A 403 13.84 3.34 28.52
N GLY A 404 14.01 4.21 27.52
CA GLY A 404 13.99 3.89 26.10
C GLY A 404 12.59 3.87 25.48
N ASP A 405 11.56 4.26 26.23
CA ASP A 405 10.17 4.29 25.79
C ASP A 405 9.68 5.73 25.54
N PRO A 406 8.52 5.90 24.90
CA PRO A 406 7.92 7.21 24.71
C PRO A 406 7.48 7.86 26.03
N LEU A 407 7.31 9.18 26.02
CA LEU A 407 6.89 9.89 27.22
C LEU A 407 5.42 9.58 27.57
N ASP A 408 5.22 9.04 28.76
CA ASP A 408 3.92 8.65 29.31
C ASP A 408 3.01 9.85 29.63
N VAL A 409 1.71 9.64 29.46
CA VAL A 409 0.69 10.66 29.74
C VAL A 409 -0.64 10.07 30.21
N LEU A 410 -1.24 10.77 31.18
CA LEU A 410 -2.57 10.53 31.72
C LEU A 410 -3.52 11.62 31.21
N VAL A 411 -4.56 11.21 30.48
CA VAL A 411 -5.60 12.10 29.98
C VAL A 411 -6.86 11.95 30.82
N LEU A 412 -7.15 12.98 31.61
CA LEU A 412 -8.35 13.05 32.46
C LEU A 412 -9.61 13.16 31.60
N GLY A 413 -10.66 12.43 31.95
CA GLY A 413 -11.91 12.47 31.20
C GLY A 413 -12.64 11.14 31.15
N GLN A 414 -13.69 11.11 30.35
CA GLN A 414 -14.38 9.87 30.01
C GLN A 414 -13.45 8.88 29.31
N ALA A 415 -13.78 7.59 29.37
CA ALA A 415 -13.05 6.55 28.67
C ALA A 415 -12.99 6.83 27.16
N LEU A 416 -11.78 6.83 26.60
CA LEU A 416 -11.52 6.95 25.18
C LEU A 416 -11.23 5.57 24.58
N PRO A 417 -11.63 5.31 23.33
CA PRO A 417 -11.25 4.09 22.65
C PRO A 417 -9.73 3.96 22.57
N GLN A 418 -9.24 2.75 22.82
CA GLN A 418 -7.84 2.39 22.59
C GLN A 418 -7.43 2.69 21.13
N GLY A 419 -6.22 3.22 20.93
CA GLY A 419 -5.67 3.63 19.63
C GLY A 419 -6.09 5.03 19.18
N THR A 420 -6.92 5.74 19.96
CA THR A 420 -7.30 7.12 19.66
C THR A 420 -6.10 8.05 19.77
N VAL A 421 -5.92 8.94 18.79
CA VAL A 421 -5.02 10.10 18.95
C VAL A 421 -5.86 11.28 19.41
N GLN A 422 -5.66 11.70 20.67
CA GLN A 422 -6.39 12.78 21.31
C GLN A 422 -5.53 14.03 21.42
N GLN A 423 -6.11 15.18 21.05
CA GLN A 423 -5.51 16.50 21.33
C GLN A 423 -5.81 16.92 22.76
N VAL A 424 -4.77 17.30 23.49
CA VAL A 424 -4.85 17.63 24.92
C VAL A 424 -4.04 18.87 25.26
N ARG A 425 -4.30 19.43 26.43
CA ARG A 425 -3.48 20.43 27.10
C ARG A 425 -2.75 19.79 28.27
N LEU A 426 -1.43 19.97 28.35
CA LEU A 426 -0.66 19.55 29.52
C LEU A 426 -0.87 20.53 30.69
N VAL A 427 -1.13 19.99 31.87
CA VAL A 427 -1.41 20.78 33.09
C VAL A 427 -0.37 20.54 34.18
N ALA A 428 0.24 19.36 34.21
CA ALA A 428 1.25 18.99 35.19
C ALA A 428 2.12 17.81 34.73
N VAL A 429 3.16 17.49 35.50
CA VAL A 429 3.94 16.26 35.40
C VAL A 429 4.11 15.66 36.79
N MET A 430 3.79 14.37 36.93
CA MET A 430 4.05 13.58 38.12
C MET A 430 5.45 12.98 38.03
N ARG A 431 6.33 13.42 38.94
CA ARG A 431 7.69 12.90 39.03
C ARG A 431 7.68 11.62 39.84
N MET A 432 8.03 10.50 39.23
CA MET A 432 7.92 9.18 39.84
C MET A 432 9.19 8.36 39.64
N LEU A 433 9.52 7.55 40.64
CA LEU A 433 10.55 6.52 40.56
C LEU A 433 9.89 5.14 40.60
N ASP A 434 10.28 4.24 39.70
CA ASP A 434 9.86 2.84 39.66
C ASP A 434 11.11 1.94 39.75
N ASN A 435 11.30 1.27 40.88
CA ASN A 435 12.52 0.55 41.25
C ASN A 435 13.79 1.42 41.14
N GLY A 436 13.67 2.71 41.46
CA GLY A 436 14.76 3.68 41.41
C GLY A 436 15.03 4.28 40.02
N GLU A 437 14.34 3.84 38.97
CA GLU A 437 14.40 4.42 37.63
C GLU A 437 13.37 5.55 37.47
N GLN A 438 13.71 6.61 36.73
CA GLN A 438 12.82 7.74 36.50
C GLN A 438 11.71 7.35 35.51
N ASP A 439 10.44 7.44 35.94
CA ASP A 439 9.25 7.08 35.15
C ASP A 439 8.19 8.20 35.24
N ASP A 440 8.52 9.36 34.66
CA ASP A 440 7.67 10.54 34.73
C ASP A 440 6.38 10.38 33.91
N LYS A 441 5.26 10.84 34.49
CA LYS A 441 3.96 10.78 33.82
C LYS A 441 3.38 12.17 33.66
N LEU A 442 3.13 12.58 32.43
CA LEU A 442 2.44 13.83 32.15
C LEU A 442 0.97 13.74 32.57
N LEU A 443 0.40 14.86 33.01
CA LEU A 443 -1.03 15.01 33.25
C LEU A 443 -1.60 15.97 32.22
N ALA A 444 -2.69 15.56 31.58
CA ALA A 444 -3.31 16.29 30.50
C ALA A 444 -4.84 16.29 30.60
N VAL A 445 -5.45 17.33 30.03
CA VAL A 445 -6.90 17.48 29.90
C VAL A 445 -7.30 17.65 28.43
N PRO A 446 -8.47 17.12 28.00
CA PRO A 446 -9.01 17.37 26.67
C PRO A 446 -9.27 18.86 26.44
N LEU A 447 -9.22 19.28 25.18
CA LEU A 447 -9.51 20.67 24.81
C LEU A 447 -11.01 21.02 24.86
N THR A 448 -11.87 20.03 25.08
CA THR A 448 -13.34 20.16 25.10
C THR A 448 -13.94 19.40 26.28
N GLY A 449 -15.20 19.70 26.61
CA GLY A 449 -15.92 19.02 27.71
C GLY A 449 -15.63 19.63 29.08
N ILE A 450 -15.88 18.88 30.15
CA ILE A 450 -15.87 19.40 31.53
C ILE A 450 -14.51 19.91 32.01
N PHE A 451 -13.42 19.52 31.34
CA PHE A 451 -12.06 19.93 31.67
C PHE A 451 -11.52 21.05 30.76
N SER A 452 -12.31 21.56 29.81
CA SER A 452 -11.82 22.52 28.79
C SER A 452 -11.24 23.80 29.38
N ASP A 453 -11.79 24.23 30.52
CA ASP A 453 -11.43 25.47 31.22
C ASP A 453 -10.21 25.28 32.12
N VAL A 454 -9.72 24.05 32.29
CA VAL A 454 -8.51 23.79 33.08
C VAL A 454 -7.27 24.14 32.26
N THR A 455 -6.49 25.09 32.75
CA THR A 455 -5.27 25.57 32.07
C THR A 455 -3.97 25.18 32.75
N ASP A 456 -4.00 24.93 34.06
CA ASP A 456 -2.83 24.56 34.86
C ASP A 456 -3.18 23.64 36.04
N LEU A 457 -2.16 23.23 36.80
CA LEU A 457 -2.28 22.38 37.97
C LEU A 457 -3.12 23.01 39.10
N ALA A 458 -2.97 24.31 39.36
CA ALA A 458 -3.68 24.98 40.45
C ALA A 458 -5.18 25.05 40.15
N GLU A 459 -5.54 25.31 38.90
CA GLU A 459 -6.91 25.26 38.41
C GLU A 459 -7.49 23.86 38.44
N LEU A 460 -6.72 22.84 38.03
CA LEU A 460 -7.13 21.45 38.12
C LEU A 460 -7.51 21.08 39.56
N GLN A 461 -6.65 21.40 40.54
CA GLN A 461 -6.88 21.08 41.95
C GLN A 461 -8.03 21.88 42.55
N ARG A 462 -8.23 23.13 42.12
CA ARG A 462 -9.34 23.98 42.58
C ARG A 462 -10.69 23.48 42.07
N GLN A 463 -10.78 23.14 40.78
CA GLN A 463 -12.02 22.69 40.15
C GLN A 463 -12.34 21.22 40.45
N PHE A 464 -11.31 20.38 40.62
CA PHE A 464 -11.42 18.95 40.87
C PHE A 464 -10.57 18.53 42.09
N PRO A 465 -10.99 18.89 43.32
CA PRO A 465 -10.25 18.56 44.53
C PRO A 465 -10.02 17.05 44.69
N GLY A 466 -8.79 16.65 45.04
CA GLY A 466 -8.41 15.26 45.28
C GLY A 466 -7.96 14.46 44.05
N VAL A 467 -8.03 15.03 42.84
CA VAL A 467 -7.65 14.32 41.61
C VAL A 467 -6.17 13.93 41.59
N THR A 468 -5.28 14.82 42.05
CA THR A 468 -3.84 14.58 42.07
C THR A 468 -3.45 13.50 43.07
N GLU A 469 -4.08 13.51 44.24
CA GLU A 469 -3.90 12.57 45.33
C GLU A 469 -4.38 11.17 44.91
N GLN A 470 -5.51 11.09 44.20
CA GLN A 470 -6.02 9.83 43.66
C GLN A 470 -5.07 9.22 42.65
N LEU A 471 -4.54 10.02 41.71
CA LEU A 471 -3.60 9.54 40.71
C LEU A 471 -2.28 9.10 41.35
N GLN A 472 -1.72 9.91 42.24
CA GLN A 472 -0.50 9.58 42.99
C GLN A 472 -0.67 8.24 43.73
N TYR A 473 -1.74 8.12 44.52
CA TYR A 473 -1.99 6.92 45.30
C TYR A 473 -2.17 5.68 44.43
N TRP A 474 -2.83 5.82 43.27
CA TRP A 474 -2.99 4.70 42.34
C TRP A 474 -1.63 4.22 41.82
N PHE A 475 -0.78 5.13 41.36
CA PHE A 475 0.54 4.76 40.79
C PHE A 475 1.53 4.23 41.83
N GLU A 476 1.49 4.70 43.07
CA GLU A 476 2.32 4.15 44.15
C GLU A 476 1.96 2.68 44.48
N HIS A 477 0.72 2.24 44.19
CA HIS A 477 0.21 0.96 44.70
C HIS A 477 -0.21 -0.05 43.62
N TYR A 478 -0.31 0.32 42.33
CA TYR A 478 -0.91 -0.55 41.30
C TYR A 478 -0.16 -1.87 41.05
N LYS A 479 1.12 -1.97 41.44
CA LYS A 479 1.92 -3.20 41.37
C LYS A 479 1.77 -4.10 42.61
N GLY A 480 0.95 -3.70 43.58
CA GLY A 480 0.74 -4.43 44.84
C GLY A 480 1.92 -4.30 45.82
N ALA A 481 1.87 -5.06 46.92
CA ALA A 481 2.80 -4.95 48.05
C ALA A 481 4.29 -5.24 47.74
N ALA A 482 4.60 -5.77 46.55
CA ALA A 482 5.96 -6.06 46.10
C ALA A 482 6.51 -5.00 45.13
N GLY A 483 5.71 -4.00 44.74
CA GLY A 483 6.16 -2.88 43.92
C GLY A 483 6.94 -1.85 44.75
N ASP A 484 8.04 -1.36 44.19
CA ASP A 484 8.80 -0.24 44.74
C ASP A 484 8.59 0.99 43.86
N ILE A 485 7.52 1.74 44.13
CA ILE A 485 7.17 2.95 43.39
C ILE A 485 7.03 4.12 44.35
N SER A 486 7.64 5.25 44.01
CA SER A 486 7.56 6.47 44.81
C SER A 486 7.31 7.69 43.94
N VAL A 487 6.18 8.36 44.15
CA VAL A 487 5.91 9.68 43.57
C VAL A 487 6.61 10.74 44.41
N GLN A 488 7.55 11.46 43.79
CA GLN A 488 8.39 12.44 44.45
C GLN A 488 7.67 13.78 44.61
N ARG A 489 7.01 14.26 43.55
CA ARG A 489 6.27 15.52 43.50
C ARG A 489 5.44 15.61 42.22
N ILE A 490 4.53 16.59 42.16
CA ILE A 490 3.81 16.97 40.95
C ILE A 490 4.18 18.41 40.61
N ASP A 491 4.86 18.61 39.48
CA ASP A 491 5.27 19.92 38.98
C ASP A 491 4.23 20.46 37.97
N GLY A 492 4.12 21.79 37.86
CA GLY A 492 3.13 22.43 36.98
C GLY A 492 3.42 22.34 35.47
N ALA A 493 2.50 22.86 34.66
CA ALA A 493 2.51 22.79 33.19
C ALA A 493 3.84 23.21 32.52
N ALA A 494 4.54 24.21 33.08
CA ALA A 494 5.83 24.64 32.54
C ALA A 494 6.91 23.53 32.60
N ALA A 495 6.96 22.78 33.70
CA ALA A 495 7.87 21.66 33.86
C ALA A 495 7.49 20.48 32.95
N ALA A 496 6.19 20.24 32.80
CA ALA A 496 5.64 19.24 31.88
C ALA A 496 6.04 19.52 30.43
N MET A 497 5.87 20.76 29.98
CA MET A 497 6.27 21.20 28.63
C MET A 497 7.78 21.16 28.41
N ALA A 498 8.58 21.47 29.44
CA ALA A 498 10.04 21.37 29.36
C ALA A 498 10.48 19.91 29.17
N LEU A 499 9.90 18.98 29.94
CA LEU A 499 10.16 17.55 29.79
C LEU A 499 9.76 17.04 28.41
N LEU A 500 8.55 17.40 27.94
CA LEU A 500 8.09 17.04 26.60
C LEU A 500 9.08 17.52 25.53
N LYS A 501 9.51 18.79 25.58
CA LYS A 501 10.44 19.36 24.60
C LYS A 501 11.79 18.65 24.60
N ALA A 502 12.29 18.28 25.78
CA ALA A 502 13.54 17.52 25.91
C ALA A 502 13.43 16.10 25.35
N SER A 503 12.22 15.56 25.24
CA SER A 503 11.95 14.18 24.82
C SER A 503 11.52 14.09 23.35
N GLN A 504 11.43 15.19 22.59
CA GLN A 504 11.00 15.13 21.18
C GLN A 504 12.08 14.50 20.29
N LEU A 505 11.62 13.72 19.30
CA LEU A 505 12.47 13.10 18.26
C LEU A 505 12.77 14.00 17.06
#